data_AF-A0A6B9TEE2-F1
#
_entry.id   AF-A0A6B9TEE2-F1
#
_cell.length_a   1.000
_cell.length_b   1.000
_cell.length_c   1.000
_cell.angle_alpha   90.00
_cell.angle_beta   90.00
_cell.angle_gamma   90.00
#
_symmetry.space_group_name_H-M   'P 1'
#
loop_
_entity.id
_entity.type
_entity.pdbx_description
1 polymer ?
#
loop_
_entity_poly.entity_id
_entity_poly.type
_entity_poly.pdbx_seq_one_letter_code
_entity_poly.pdbx_strand_id
1 'polypeptide(L)'
;MLKKWAGLFSLILGIIFLISPVLGVTAISILTGLVLTALGVWMLLNGLMARKYMEVSILWIVFSLIALAVGMILAFRVVLINQIAGAWFYVTGVLLIVAGVMILSAGYENYIKRNAGIISAIFGLIYIIAGFLAFNPVFIGVLVGLILVLHGVMVLRSP
;
A
#
# COMPACT_ATOMS: atom_id res chain seq x y z
N MET A 1 -0.74 -3.25 -27.17
CA MET A 1 -2.04 -2.54 -27.03
C MET A 1 -2.52 -2.46 -25.59
N LEU A 2 -2.58 -3.58 -24.83
CA LEU A 2 -3.03 -3.60 -23.42
C LEU A 2 -2.29 -2.61 -22.49
N LYS A 3 -0.96 -2.47 -22.66
CA LYS A 3 -0.14 -1.51 -21.88
C LYS A 3 -0.56 -0.05 -22.08
N LYS A 4 -0.90 0.35 -23.31
CA LYS A 4 -1.32 1.73 -23.61
C LYS A 4 -2.67 2.04 -22.96
N TRP A 5 -3.59 1.07 -22.95
CA TRP A 5 -4.86 1.19 -22.23
C TRP A 5 -4.64 1.32 -20.72
N ALA A 6 -3.79 0.48 -20.13
CA ALA A 6 -3.44 0.58 -18.71
C ALA A 6 -2.84 1.95 -18.34
N GLY A 7 -1.94 2.47 -19.18
CA GLY A 7 -1.38 3.81 -19.00
C GLY A 7 -2.43 4.92 -19.06
N LEU A 8 -3.37 4.83 -20.01
CA LEU A 8 -4.48 5.78 -20.13
C LEU A 8 -5.42 5.73 -18.91
N PHE A 9 -5.79 4.53 -18.45
CA PHE A 9 -6.61 4.38 -17.24
C PHE A 9 -5.91 4.94 -16.00
N SER A 10 -4.62 4.67 -15.84
CA SER A 10 -3.80 5.23 -14.75
C SER A 10 -3.82 6.76 -14.79
N LEU A 11 -3.64 7.36 -15.97
CA LEU A 11 -3.64 8.82 -16.12
C LEU A 11 -5.01 9.43 -15.74
N ILE A 12 -6.11 8.84 -16.24
CA ILE A 12 -7.47 9.32 -15.94
C ILE A 12 -7.76 9.20 -14.45
N LEU A 13 -7.48 8.05 -13.85
CA LEU A 13 -7.63 7.84 -12.41
C LEU A 13 -6.78 8.83 -11.62
N GLY A 14 -5.52 9.07 -12.03
CA GLY A 14 -4.65 10.03 -11.39
C GLY A 14 -5.22 11.45 -11.40
N ILE A 15 -5.77 11.90 -12.54
CA ILE A 15 -6.42 13.21 -12.65
C ILE A 15 -7.67 13.29 -11.75
N ILE A 16 -8.50 12.25 -11.72
CA ILE A 16 -9.68 12.19 -10.84
C ILE A 16 -9.27 12.33 -9.37
N PHE A 17 -8.18 11.67 -8.97
CA PHE A 17 -7.62 11.76 -7.62
C PHE A 17 -7.09 13.15 -7.29
N LEU A 18 -6.50 13.86 -8.25
CA LEU A 18 -6.04 15.24 -8.05
C LEU A 18 -7.21 16.23 -7.94
N ILE A 19 -8.28 16.03 -8.72
CA ILE A 19 -9.48 16.88 -8.69
C ILE A 19 -10.30 16.63 -7.42
N SER A 20 -10.42 15.36 -7.00
CA SER A 20 -11.18 14.99 -5.80
C SER A 20 -10.42 13.97 -4.94
N PRO A 21 -9.42 14.42 -4.16
CA PRO A 21 -8.58 13.54 -3.34
C PRO A 21 -9.39 12.70 -2.34
N VAL A 22 -10.36 13.32 -1.65
CA VAL A 22 -11.14 12.65 -0.61
C VAL A 22 -12.07 11.59 -1.21
N LEU A 23 -12.74 11.89 -2.33
CA LEU A 23 -13.59 10.91 -3.01
C LEU A 23 -12.77 9.78 -3.62
N GLY A 24 -11.59 10.07 -4.18
CA GLY A 24 -10.66 9.06 -4.67
C GLY A 24 -10.25 8.07 -3.57
N VAL A 25 -9.79 8.59 -2.44
CA VAL A 25 -9.41 7.75 -1.28
C VAL A 25 -10.60 6.95 -0.74
N THR A 26 -11.79 7.56 -0.71
CA THR A 26 -13.04 6.88 -0.34
C THR A 26 -13.34 5.71 -1.28
N ALA A 27 -13.24 5.94 -2.59
CA ALA A 27 -13.48 4.92 -3.60
C ALA A 27 -12.48 3.76 -3.47
N ILE A 28 -11.19 4.04 -3.26
CA ILE A 28 -10.19 2.99 -3.00
C ILE A 28 -10.53 2.23 -1.72
N SER A 29 -10.88 2.90 -0.62
CA SER A 29 -11.25 2.21 0.62
C SER A 29 -12.40 1.23 0.40
N ILE A 30 -13.44 1.67 -0.31
CA ILE A 30 -14.62 0.85 -0.59
C ILE A 30 -14.23 -0.34 -1.48
N LEU A 31 -13.53 -0.09 -2.59
CA LEU A 31 -13.13 -1.15 -3.53
C LEU A 31 -12.19 -2.16 -2.87
N THR A 32 -11.18 -1.69 -2.14
CA THR A 32 -10.27 -2.55 -1.38
C THR A 32 -11.03 -3.35 -0.32
N GLY A 33 -11.97 -2.73 0.39
CA GLY A 33 -12.81 -3.41 1.36
C GLY A 33 -13.66 -4.53 0.74
N LEU A 34 -14.29 -4.27 -0.40
CA LEU A 34 -15.07 -5.28 -1.15
C LEU A 34 -14.19 -6.42 -1.64
N VAL A 35 -13.02 -6.12 -2.22
CA VAL A 35 -12.08 -7.14 -2.70
C VAL A 35 -11.58 -8.00 -1.54
N LEU A 36 -11.19 -7.41 -0.41
CA LEU A 36 -10.76 -8.16 0.77
C LEU A 36 -11.88 -9.02 1.37
N THR A 37 -13.12 -8.53 1.36
CA THR A 37 -14.27 -9.31 1.80
C THR A 37 -14.49 -10.52 0.89
N ALA A 38 -14.46 -10.32 -0.44
CA ALA A 38 -14.59 -11.41 -1.40
C ALA A 38 -13.45 -12.44 -1.26
N LEU A 39 -12.22 -11.99 -1.07
CA LEU A 39 -11.08 -12.85 -0.78
C LEU A 39 -11.29 -13.62 0.53
N GLY A 40 -11.76 -12.97 1.59
CA GLY A 40 -12.08 -13.62 2.85
C GLY A 40 -13.12 -14.73 2.70
N VAL A 41 -14.20 -14.50 1.95
CA VAL A 41 -15.20 -15.54 1.64
C VAL A 41 -14.55 -16.72 0.91
N TRP A 42 -13.77 -16.44 -0.13
CA TRP A 42 -13.08 -17.48 -0.89
C TRP A 42 -12.12 -18.29 -0.01
N MET A 43 -11.35 -17.63 0.85
CA MET A 43 -10.44 -18.27 1.79
C MET A 43 -11.17 -19.17 2.79
N LEU A 44 -12.31 -18.70 3.31
CA LEU A 44 -13.13 -19.47 4.25
C LEU A 44 -13.65 -20.76 3.59
N LEU A 45 -14.13 -20.67 2.35
CA LEU A 45 -14.58 -21.84 1.59
C LEU A 45 -13.45 -22.87 1.41
N ASN A 46 -12.25 -22.41 1.04
CA ASN A 46 -11.08 -23.30 0.90
C ASN A 46 -10.66 -23.93 2.24
N GLY A 47 -10.73 -23.18 3.33
CA GLY A 47 -10.46 -23.68 4.68
C GLY A 47 -11.41 -24.81 5.08
N LEU A 48 -12.71 -24.66 4.80
CA LEU A 48 -13.72 -25.68 5.09
C LEU A 48 -13.62 -26.91 4.19
N MET A 49 -13.15 -26.75 2.95
CA MET A 49 -12.95 -27.86 2.00
C MET A 49 -11.66 -28.64 2.26
N ALA A 50 -10.66 -28.02 2.92
CA ALA A 50 -9.37 -28.63 3.23
C ALA A 50 -9.48 -29.69 4.34
N ARG A 51 -10.05 -30.86 4.03
CA ARG A 51 -10.23 -31.98 4.98
C ARG A 51 -8.96 -32.78 5.27
N LYS A 52 -7.95 -32.72 4.39
CA LYS A 52 -6.77 -33.61 4.44
C LYS A 52 -5.58 -33.04 5.23
N TYR A 53 -5.52 -31.72 5.40
CA TYR A 53 -4.43 -31.03 6.11
C TYR A 53 -5.01 -30.02 7.10
N MET A 54 -5.17 -30.45 8.35
CA MET A 54 -5.81 -29.65 9.40
C MET A 54 -5.05 -28.35 9.70
N GLU A 55 -3.71 -28.39 9.69
CA GLU A 55 -2.86 -27.21 9.90
C GLU A 55 -3.11 -26.12 8.83
N VAL A 56 -3.21 -26.54 7.56
CA VAL A 56 -3.48 -25.64 6.44
C VAL A 56 -4.90 -25.09 6.56
N SER A 57 -5.89 -25.93 6.85
CA SER A 57 -7.29 -25.53 7.05
C SER A 57 -7.45 -24.46 8.13
N ILE A 58 -6.79 -24.61 9.28
CA ILE A 58 -6.82 -23.63 10.38
C ILE A 58 -6.25 -22.28 9.91
N LEU A 59 -5.13 -22.28 9.19
CA LEU A 59 -4.56 -21.04 8.65
C LEU A 59 -5.53 -20.33 7.71
N TRP A 60 -6.15 -21.05 6.77
CA TRP A 60 -7.16 -20.49 5.87
C TRP A 60 -8.32 -19.84 6.64
N ILE A 61 -8.83 -20.50 7.67
CA ILE A 61 -9.93 -19.98 8.49
C ILE A 61 -9.48 -18.72 9.24
N VAL A 62 -8.33 -18.73 9.91
CA VAL A 62 -7.82 -17.57 10.64
C VAL A 62 -7.63 -16.36 9.72
N PHE A 63 -6.95 -16.55 8.59
CA PHE A 63 -6.75 -15.46 7.63
C PHE A 63 -8.06 -14.99 7.00
N SER A 64 -9.03 -15.88 6.77
CA SER A 64 -10.34 -15.49 6.26
C SER A 64 -11.09 -14.58 7.22
N LEU A 65 -11.06 -14.87 8.53
CA LEU A 65 -11.73 -14.05 9.55
C LEU A 65 -11.11 -12.65 9.60
N ILE A 66 -9.78 -12.55 9.51
CA ILE A 66 -9.08 -11.27 9.45
C ILE A 66 -9.46 -10.51 8.17
N ALA A 67 -9.41 -11.17 7.00
CA ALA A 67 -9.73 -10.55 5.72
C ALA A 67 -11.19 -10.07 5.64
N LEU A 68 -12.14 -10.84 6.17
CA LEU A 68 -13.55 -10.46 6.26
C LEU A 68 -13.76 -9.27 7.19
N ALA A 69 -13.15 -9.30 8.37
CA ALA A 69 -13.27 -8.20 9.35
C ALA A 69 -12.69 -6.91 8.77
N VAL A 70 -11.44 -6.94 8.29
CA VAL A 70 -10.76 -5.77 7.70
C VAL A 70 -11.49 -5.30 6.45
N GLY A 71 -11.91 -6.21 5.58
CA GLY A 71 -12.62 -5.90 4.34
C GLY A 71 -13.94 -5.19 4.58
N MET A 72 -14.80 -5.72 5.46
CA MET A 72 -16.07 -5.09 5.80
C MET A 72 -15.85 -3.71 6.43
N ILE A 73 -14.89 -3.61 7.35
CA ILE A 73 -14.59 -2.35 8.02
C ILE A 73 -14.11 -1.30 6.99
N LEU A 74 -13.23 -1.64 6.07
CA LEU A 74 -12.76 -0.72 5.01
C LEU A 74 -13.88 -0.31 4.04
N ALA A 75 -14.82 -1.22 3.76
CA ALA A 75 -15.94 -0.96 2.88
C ALA A 75 -16.93 0.07 3.46
N PHE A 76 -17.15 0.05 4.77
CA PHE A 76 -18.14 0.91 5.44
C PHE A 76 -17.53 2.07 6.23
N ARG A 77 -16.24 2.04 6.56
CA ARG A 77 -15.53 3.09 7.32
C ARG A 77 -14.25 3.53 6.62
N VAL A 78 -14.38 4.58 5.82
CA VAL A 78 -13.28 5.20 5.04
C VAL A 78 -12.14 5.71 5.92
N VAL A 79 -12.41 6.11 7.17
CA VAL A 79 -11.39 6.67 8.08
C VAL A 79 -10.19 5.72 8.28
N LEU A 80 -10.40 4.41 8.17
CA LEU A 80 -9.39 3.41 8.47
C LEU A 80 -8.34 3.25 7.38
N ILE A 81 -8.64 3.54 6.10
CA ILE A 81 -7.62 3.46 5.05
C ILE A 81 -6.49 4.46 5.30
N ASN A 82 -6.82 5.65 5.81
CA ASN A 82 -5.84 6.69 6.12
C ASN A 82 -4.96 6.29 7.31
N GLN A 83 -5.56 5.70 8.34
CA GLN A 83 -4.85 5.25 9.52
C GLN A 83 -3.92 4.07 9.20
N ILE A 84 -4.38 3.12 8.38
CA ILE A 84 -3.58 1.98 7.91
C ILE A 84 -2.42 2.48 7.04
N ALA A 85 -2.68 3.40 6.10
CA ALA A 85 -1.63 3.98 5.27
C ALA A 85 -0.60 4.76 6.10
N GLY A 86 -1.06 5.57 7.07
CA GLY A 86 -0.17 6.31 7.98
C GLY A 86 0.67 5.37 8.85
N ALA A 87 0.06 4.34 9.42
CA ALA A 87 0.78 3.30 10.17
C ALA A 87 1.80 2.57 9.30
N TRP A 88 1.44 2.24 8.06
CA TRP A 88 2.33 1.59 7.11
C TRP A 88 3.55 2.46 6.77
N PHE A 89 3.35 3.73 6.46
CA PHE A 89 4.43 4.68 6.21
C PHE A 89 5.32 4.86 7.44
N TYR A 90 4.74 4.93 8.64
CA TYR A 90 5.49 5.08 9.88
C TYR A 90 6.37 3.85 10.17
N VAL A 91 5.80 2.64 10.09
CA VAL A 91 6.54 1.38 10.28
C VAL A 91 7.65 1.24 9.23
N THR A 92 7.34 1.51 7.96
CA THR A 92 8.34 1.47 6.88
C THR A 92 9.46 2.48 7.13
N GLY A 93 9.14 3.69 7.58
CA GLY A 93 10.12 4.72 7.90
C GLY A 93 11.08 4.31 9.01
N VAL A 94 10.56 3.73 10.10
CA VAL A 94 11.38 3.19 11.19
C VAL A 94 12.29 2.06 10.69
N LEU A 95 11.76 1.11 9.92
CA LEU A 95 12.55 0.01 9.35
C LEU A 95 13.67 0.51 8.43
N LEU A 96 13.42 1.55 7.63
CA LEU A 96 14.42 2.17 6.75
C LEU A 96 15.54 2.89 7.53
N ILE A 97 15.21 3.52 8.66
CA ILE A 97 16.22 4.11 9.55
C ILE A 97 17.10 3.00 10.14
N VAL A 98 16.48 1.94 10.67
CA VAL A 98 17.20 0.80 11.24
C VAL A 98 18.12 0.16 10.18
N ALA A 99 17.60 -0.07 8.98
CA ALA A 99 18.38 -0.59 7.86
C ALA A 99 19.55 0.35 7.50
N GLY A 100 19.30 1.67 7.44
CA GLY A 100 20.33 2.68 7.20
C GLY A 100 21.46 2.63 8.23
N VAL A 101 21.11 2.53 9.52
CA VAL A 101 22.08 2.41 10.63
C VAL A 101 22.88 1.11 10.51
N MET A 102 22.24 -0.02 10.21
CA MET A 102 22.93 -1.31 10.02
C MET A 102 23.92 -1.26 8.85
N ILE A 103 23.50 -0.68 7.71
CA ILE A 103 24.36 -0.55 6.52
C ILE A 103 25.57 0.35 6.80
N LEU A 104 25.35 1.48 7.49
CA LEU A 104 26.43 2.39 7.89
C LEU A 104 27.43 1.71 8.83
N SER A 105 26.92 0.94 9.79
CA SER A 105 27.76 0.22 10.75
C SER A 105 28.57 -0.91 10.09
N ALA A 106 28.00 -1.57 9.08
CA ALA A 106 28.62 -2.72 8.42
C ALA A 106 29.57 -2.36 7.25
N GLY A 107 29.60 -1.11 6.80
CA GLY A 107 30.26 -0.77 5.54
C GLY A 107 30.67 0.69 5.36
N TYR A 108 30.91 1.42 6.45
CA TYR A 108 31.22 2.86 6.39
C TYR A 108 32.38 3.22 5.45
N GLU A 109 33.40 2.37 5.34
CA GLU A 109 34.58 2.61 4.50
C GLU A 109 34.27 2.44 3.00
N ASN A 110 33.24 1.67 2.65
CA ASN A 110 32.84 1.49 1.26
C ASN A 110 31.88 2.61 0.86
N TYR A 111 32.30 3.45 -0.09
CA TYR A 111 31.53 4.59 -0.59
C TYR A 111 30.08 4.23 -0.98
N ILE A 112 29.87 3.10 -1.66
CA ILE A 112 28.55 2.66 -2.11
C ILE A 112 27.68 2.29 -0.91
N LYS A 113 28.22 1.50 0.03
CA LYS A 113 27.47 1.08 1.23
C LYS A 113 27.15 2.28 2.12
N ARG A 114 28.12 3.18 2.35
CA ARG A 114 27.91 4.41 3.12
C ARG A 114 26.79 5.25 2.53
N ASN A 115 26.81 5.50 1.22
CA ASN A 115 25.78 6.29 0.57
C ASN A 115 24.42 5.60 0.59
N ALA A 116 24.37 4.28 0.40
CA ALA A 116 23.12 3.51 0.51
C ALA A 116 22.52 3.63 1.92
N GLY A 117 23.35 3.56 2.97
CA GLY A 117 22.91 3.72 4.35
C GLY A 117 22.39 5.13 4.66
N ILE A 118 23.07 6.18 4.20
CA ILE A 118 22.62 7.58 4.32
C ILE A 118 21.27 7.78 3.60
N ILE A 119 21.18 7.34 2.34
CA ILE A 119 19.96 7.42 1.54
C ILE A 119 18.82 6.70 2.26
N SER A 120 19.03 5.47 2.74
CA SER A 120 18.00 4.73 3.47
C SER A 120 17.51 5.47 4.71
N ALA A 121 18.42 6.07 5.49
CA ALA A 121 18.04 6.84 6.67
C ALA A 121 17.23 8.10 6.32
N ILE A 122 17.64 8.82 5.26
CA ILE A 122 16.91 10.01 4.76
C ILE A 122 15.51 9.62 4.29
N PHE A 123 15.40 8.54 3.50
CA PHE A 123 14.09 8.03 3.08
C PHE A 123 13.25 7.59 4.28
N GLY A 124 13.86 6.98 5.31
CA GLY A 124 13.18 6.61 6.54
C GLY A 124 12.54 7.82 7.24
N LEU A 125 13.27 8.93 7.36
CA LEU A 125 12.75 10.20 7.88
C LEU A 125 11.60 10.75 7.03
N ILE A 126 11.75 10.76 5.70
CA ILE A 126 10.70 11.20 4.78
C ILE A 126 9.43 10.35 4.96
N TYR A 127 9.57 9.04 5.12
CA TYR A 127 8.45 8.12 5.34
C TYR A 127 7.75 8.36 6.68
N ILE A 128 8.49 8.69 7.75
CA ILE A 128 7.89 9.06 9.04
C ILE A 128 7.04 10.33 8.91
N ILE A 129 7.58 11.36 8.24
CA ILE A 129 6.84 12.61 7.99
C ILE A 129 5.62 12.34 7.12
N ALA A 130 5.76 11.56 6.05
CA ALA A 130 4.66 11.16 5.19
C ALA A 130 3.59 10.36 5.97
N GLY A 131 3.99 9.51 6.92
CA GLY A 131 3.07 8.78 7.79
C GLY A 131 2.23 9.68 8.67
N PHE A 132 2.79 10.76 9.20
CA PHE A 132 2.04 11.78 9.93
C PHE A 132 1.05 12.52 9.01
N LEU A 133 1.48 12.87 7.80
CA LEU A 133 0.61 13.55 6.83
C LEU A 133 -0.50 12.64 6.28
N ALA A 134 -0.26 11.33 6.22
CA ALA A 134 -1.21 10.34 5.73
C ALA A 134 -2.46 10.17 6.60
N PHE A 135 -2.48 10.68 7.83
CA PHE A 135 -3.73 10.80 8.59
C PHE A 135 -4.75 11.75 7.94
N ASN A 136 -4.31 12.63 7.03
CA ASN A 136 -5.17 13.46 6.21
C ASN A 136 -5.50 12.76 4.86
N PRO A 137 -6.78 12.46 4.55
CA PRO A 137 -7.17 11.84 3.29
C PRO A 137 -6.78 12.66 2.05
N VAL A 138 -6.71 13.99 2.17
CA VAL A 138 -6.31 14.86 1.05
C VAL A 138 -4.87 14.57 0.64
N PHE A 139 -3.97 14.39 1.61
CA PHE A 139 -2.57 14.10 1.33
C PHE A 139 -2.42 12.75 0.60
N ILE A 140 -3.08 11.70 1.08
CA ILE A 140 -3.07 10.39 0.41
C ILE A 140 -3.64 10.49 -1.00
N GLY A 141 -4.79 11.15 -1.17
CA GLY A 141 -5.42 11.28 -2.48
C GLY A 141 -4.55 12.02 -3.48
N VAL A 142 -3.91 13.12 -3.07
CA VAL A 142 -2.97 13.85 -3.93
C VAL A 142 -1.74 13.00 -4.25
N LEU A 143 -1.15 12.33 -3.26
CA LEU A 143 0.03 11.48 -3.45
C LEU A 143 -0.25 10.33 -4.41
N VAL A 144 -1.37 9.63 -4.24
CA VAL A 144 -1.82 8.57 -5.16
C VAL A 144 -2.10 9.15 -6.55
N GLY A 145 -2.77 10.31 -6.63
CA GLY A 145 -3.03 10.99 -7.89
C GLY A 145 -1.76 11.32 -8.66
N LEU A 146 -0.76 11.89 -8.01
CA LEU A 146 0.55 12.20 -8.61
C LEU A 146 1.25 10.94 -9.12
N ILE A 147 1.29 9.87 -8.31
CA ILE A 147 1.91 8.60 -8.71
C ILE A 147 1.20 8.01 -9.94
N LEU A 148 -0.14 8.02 -9.96
CA LEU A 148 -0.94 7.50 -11.07
C LEU A 148 -0.76 8.31 -12.37
N VAL A 149 -0.65 9.64 -12.26
CA VAL A 149 -0.34 10.51 -13.41
C VAL A 149 1.06 10.21 -13.94
N LEU A 150 2.08 10.18 -13.07
CA LEU A 150 3.45 9.89 -13.45
C LEU A 150 3.56 8.51 -14.10
N HIS A 151 2.96 7.49 -13.50
CA HIS A 151 2.92 6.14 -14.04
C HIS A 151 2.23 6.09 -15.40
N GLY A 152 1.07 6.75 -15.54
CA GLY A 152 0.32 6.82 -16.80
C GLY A 152 1.16 7.42 -17.93
N VAL A 153 1.83 8.55 -17.67
CA VAL A 153 2.72 9.21 -18.64
C VAL A 153 3.90 8.31 -19.02
N MET A 154 4.55 7.67 -18.05
CA MET A 154 5.69 6.77 -18.31
C MET A 154 5.28 5.58 -19.17
N VAL A 155 4.14 4.95 -18.88
CA VAL A 155 3.64 3.79 -19.64
C VAL A 155 3.22 4.20 -21.06
N LEU A 156 2.56 5.35 -21.22
CA LEU A 156 2.16 5.82 -22.55
C LEU A 156 3.36 6.18 -23.44
N ARG A 157 4.46 6.65 -22.84
CA ARG A 157 5.72 6.95 -23.54
C ARG A 157 6.58 5.70 -23.79
N SER A 158 6.31 4.59 -23.11
CA SER A 158 7.07 3.36 -23.31
C SER A 158 6.81 2.74 -24.69
N PRO A 159 7.83 2.16 -25.35
CA PRO A 159 7.71 1.54 -26.66
C PRO A 159 6.76 0.33 -26.69
#